data_AF-A0A4W3IZJ3-F1
#
_entry.id   AF-A0A4W3IZJ3-F1
#
_cell.length_a   1.000
_cell.length_b   1.000
_cell.length_c   1.000
_cell.angle_alpha   90.00
_cell.angle_beta   90.00
_cell.angle_gamma   90.00
#
_symmetry.space_group_name_H-M   'P 1'
#
loop_
_entity.id
_entity.type
_entity.pdbx_description
1 polymer ?
#
loop_
_entity_poly.entity_id
_entity_poly.type
_entity_poly.pdbx_seq_one_letter_code
_entity_poly.pdbx_strand_id
1 'polypeptide(L)'
;MILATLLLHLWILCSGSACAHNGRQRKWDCTFMEESSNDRTMFAPQIIRRKAFLVFGDMGAEDLQQEKAITFNVKESLLDIFRYVEGEASKLDCEIKRYSTHGIHVPWPEQDKELDRDLLNRWFTVTIKHTEDKFTTTSFLRKVPAPDSQQAADHGTKEDDENSTIGDTDTLLVKVVYIVRTSTPLIRAKLKQDVVLDCSYNIDHNADVIIEWRHEHERKKTKLFSYNGRHRQVEHLEKGVVAFEEQIRNGNASIRIQNLAVKDEGTYICSVYVPPLFGMSIVLLEIMESPIVQMNTEPLELMAGEEQKLTCEMARYYPLDVSVRWLRQWEGQRTLPDYLDNVVFSPHKRNADGTFNLTSFLRFRASLKDSGALYTCRVDHLSLMKTIKRSVSVKVKPQPPGLAVFLIGFCVIVLLAVLIGLLCYLSKSWERNKVKTKALFHFTHLSRDTCVGQ
;
A
#
# COMPACT_ATOMS: atom_id res chain seq x y z
N MET A 1 -1.62 -32.32 -69.81
CA MET A 1 -2.25 -32.20 -68.48
C MET A 1 -1.41 -32.73 -67.30
N ILE A 2 -0.16 -33.20 -67.50
CA ILE A 2 0.72 -33.66 -66.41
C ILE A 2 1.84 -32.63 -66.08
N LEU A 3 2.20 -31.76 -67.04
CA LEU A 3 3.22 -30.71 -66.82
C LEU A 3 2.72 -29.53 -65.98
N ALA A 4 1.41 -29.23 -66.03
CA ALA A 4 0.83 -28.10 -65.30
C ALA A 4 0.62 -28.41 -63.80
N THR A 5 0.44 -29.67 -63.43
CA THR A 5 0.28 -30.10 -62.03
C THR A 5 1.62 -30.25 -61.29
N LEU A 6 2.70 -30.58 -62.00
CA LEU A 6 4.06 -30.65 -61.43
C LEU A 6 4.64 -29.26 -61.11
N LEU A 7 4.33 -28.24 -61.94
CA LEU A 7 4.75 -26.86 -61.67
C LEU A 7 3.97 -26.22 -60.50
N LEU A 8 2.72 -26.62 -60.28
CA LEU A 8 1.93 -26.15 -59.15
C LEU A 8 2.42 -26.73 -57.80
N HIS A 9 2.88 -27.99 -57.79
CA HIS A 9 3.47 -28.58 -56.58
C HIS A 9 4.90 -28.09 -56.30
N LEU A 10 5.68 -27.70 -57.31
CA LEU A 10 6.98 -27.05 -57.09
C LEU A 10 6.83 -25.61 -56.55
N TRP A 11 5.76 -24.89 -56.93
CA TRP A 11 5.47 -23.57 -56.37
C TRP A 11 4.96 -23.61 -54.93
N ILE A 12 4.30 -24.69 -54.52
CA ILE A 12 3.83 -24.88 -53.13
C ILE A 12 4.97 -25.32 -52.19
N LEU A 13 6.06 -25.92 -52.71
CA LEU A 13 7.24 -26.29 -51.91
C LEU A 13 8.30 -25.19 -51.82
N CYS A 14 8.32 -24.20 -52.73
CA CYS A 14 9.23 -23.03 -52.65
C CYS A 14 8.62 -21.78 -51.99
N SER A 15 7.36 -21.84 -51.53
CA SER A 15 6.73 -20.77 -50.73
C SER A 15 6.72 -21.08 -49.23
N GLY A 16 7.53 -22.05 -48.80
CA GLY A 16 7.64 -22.54 -47.42
C GLY A 16 8.95 -22.21 -46.70
N SER A 17 9.70 -21.20 -47.13
CA SER A 17 10.87 -20.70 -46.39
C SER A 17 11.21 -19.26 -46.76
N ALA A 18 10.22 -18.37 -46.72
CA ALA A 18 10.50 -17.01 -46.33
C ALA A 18 10.62 -17.06 -44.80
N CYS A 19 11.86 -17.15 -44.30
CA CYS A 19 12.15 -16.87 -42.91
C CYS A 19 11.44 -15.57 -42.54
N ALA A 20 10.39 -15.67 -41.75
CA ALA A 20 9.88 -14.56 -40.98
C ALA A 20 10.97 -14.24 -39.95
N HIS A 21 12.01 -13.51 -40.38
CA HIS A 21 12.73 -12.61 -39.50
C HIS A 21 11.72 -11.53 -39.10
N ASN A 22 10.81 -11.90 -38.20
CA ASN A 22 10.04 -10.95 -37.43
C ASN A 22 10.98 -10.38 -36.37
N GLY A 23 12.02 -9.69 -36.84
CA GLY A 23 12.87 -8.83 -36.03
C GLY A 23 11.97 -7.70 -35.60
N ARG A 24 11.25 -7.93 -34.50
CA ARG A 24 10.35 -6.96 -33.89
C ARG A 24 11.23 -5.79 -33.48
N GLN A 25 11.38 -4.81 -34.37
CA GLN A 25 11.98 -3.52 -34.09
C GLN A 25 11.26 -2.94 -32.88
N ARG A 26 12.01 -2.53 -31.86
CA ARG A 26 11.47 -2.09 -30.57
C ARG A 26 12.16 -0.81 -30.17
N LYS A 27 11.34 0.20 -29.86
CA LYS A 27 11.73 1.52 -29.39
C LYS A 27 11.11 1.73 -28.01
N TRP A 28 11.91 2.18 -27.04
CA TRP A 28 11.44 2.66 -25.75
C TRP A 28 11.71 4.14 -25.58
N ASP A 29 10.72 4.85 -25.07
CA ASP A 29 10.83 6.25 -24.71
C ASP A 29 11.45 6.35 -23.32
N CYS A 30 12.62 6.99 -23.25
CA CYS A 30 13.43 7.09 -22.05
C CYS A 30 13.76 8.56 -21.73
N THR A 31 14.12 8.81 -20.48
CA THR A 31 14.64 10.10 -20.05
C THR A 31 16.13 9.98 -19.79
N PHE A 32 16.94 10.74 -20.53
CA PHE A 32 18.36 10.90 -20.24
C PHE A 32 18.56 11.93 -19.13
N MET A 33 19.20 11.51 -18.04
CA MET A 33 19.49 12.34 -16.87
C MET A 33 20.98 12.63 -16.78
N GLU A 34 21.30 13.91 -16.61
CA GLU A 34 22.67 14.42 -16.50
C GLU A 34 22.76 15.36 -15.29
N GLU A 35 23.82 15.23 -14.50
CA GLU A 35 24.07 16.12 -13.37
C GLU A 35 24.82 17.36 -13.87
N SER A 36 24.33 18.56 -13.54
CA SER A 36 25.04 19.79 -13.84
C SER A 36 26.12 20.03 -12.79
N SER A 37 27.38 20.03 -13.22
CA SER A 37 28.53 20.40 -12.39
C SER A 37 28.54 21.92 -12.22
N ASN A 38 27.97 22.42 -11.11
CA ASN A 38 28.09 23.82 -10.73
C ASN A 38 29.02 23.93 -9.52
N ASP A 39 30.33 23.89 -9.77
CA ASP A 39 31.44 23.85 -8.80
C ASP A 39 31.60 25.17 -7.97
N ARG A 40 30.56 26.02 -7.93
CA ARG A 40 30.59 27.35 -7.31
C ARG A 40 29.46 27.66 -6.35
N THR A 41 28.55 26.72 -6.08
CA THR A 41 27.48 26.97 -5.09
C THR A 41 27.28 25.79 -4.12
N MET A 42 27.00 26.11 -2.86
CA MET A 42 26.67 25.16 -1.77
C MET A 42 25.34 24.38 -1.99
N PHE A 43 24.76 24.43 -3.19
CA PHE A 43 23.49 23.81 -3.51
C PHE A 43 23.70 22.42 -4.15
N ALA A 44 22.77 21.51 -3.92
CA ALA A 44 22.77 20.18 -4.53
C ALA A 44 22.86 20.27 -6.07
N PRO A 45 23.53 19.32 -6.75
CA PRO A 45 23.66 19.31 -8.21
C PRO A 45 22.27 19.34 -8.87
N GLN A 46 22.10 20.17 -9.90
CA GLN A 46 20.83 20.21 -10.64
C GLN A 46 20.80 19.08 -11.67
N ILE A 47 19.72 18.32 -11.71
CA ILE A 47 19.53 17.23 -12.66
C ILE A 47 18.85 17.76 -13.92
N ILE A 48 19.55 17.69 -15.06
CA ILE A 48 19.03 18.02 -16.39
C ILE A 48 18.37 16.78 -16.98
N ARG A 49 17.14 16.92 -17.46
CA ARG A 49 16.35 15.84 -18.07
C ARG A 49 16.18 16.11 -19.56
N ARG A 50 16.55 15.15 -20.40
CA ARG A 50 16.45 15.22 -21.86
C ARG A 50 15.71 14.01 -22.41
N LYS A 51 14.97 14.19 -23.50
CA LYS A 51 14.27 13.09 -24.17
C LYS A 51 15.30 12.18 -24.83
N ALA A 52 15.13 10.88 -24.66
CA ALA A 52 15.97 9.87 -25.28
C ALA A 52 15.17 8.66 -25.75
N PHE A 53 15.71 7.92 -26.70
CA PHE A 53 15.15 6.67 -27.18
C PHE A 53 16.16 5.55 -26.98
N LEU A 54 15.70 4.41 -26.45
CA LEU A 54 16.44 3.16 -26.51
C LEU A 54 15.86 2.32 -27.65
N VAL A 55 16.69 2.05 -28.65
CA VAL A 55 16.28 1.43 -29.91
C VAL A 55 17.03 0.13 -30.09
N PHE A 56 16.33 -0.90 -30.54
CA PHE A 56 16.92 -2.21 -30.81
C PHE A 56 16.73 -2.57 -32.29
N GLY A 57 17.85 -2.92 -32.94
CA GLY A 57 17.91 -3.19 -34.37
C GLY A 57 18.17 -1.95 -35.21
N ASP A 58 18.32 -2.14 -36.52
CA ASP A 58 18.57 -1.04 -37.45
C ASP A 58 17.25 -0.33 -37.78
N MET A 59 17.00 0.80 -37.10
CA MET A 59 15.98 1.76 -37.52
C MET A 59 16.50 2.58 -38.71
N GLY A 60 15.66 2.74 -39.74
CA GLY A 60 15.92 3.69 -40.82
C GLY A 60 15.96 5.11 -40.25
N ALA A 61 16.87 5.93 -40.77
CA ALA A 61 17.08 7.32 -40.32
C ALA A 61 15.81 8.20 -40.42
N GLU A 62 14.81 7.78 -41.22
CA GLU A 62 13.57 8.54 -41.45
C GLU A 62 12.57 8.48 -40.27
N ASP A 63 12.54 7.39 -39.48
CA ASP A 63 11.61 7.26 -38.33
C ASP A 63 12.08 8.00 -37.06
N LEU A 64 13.34 8.44 -37.04
CA LEU A 64 13.98 9.12 -35.89
C LEU A 64 14.03 10.65 -36.05
N GLN A 65 13.71 11.18 -37.23
CA GLN A 65 13.97 12.58 -37.59
C GLN A 65 12.90 13.60 -37.16
N GLN A 66 11.79 13.18 -36.54
CA GLN A 66 10.69 14.09 -36.20
C GLN A 66 10.73 14.65 -34.78
N GLU A 67 11.60 14.16 -33.89
CA GLU A 67 11.66 14.63 -32.50
C GLU A 67 13.10 14.89 -32.05
N LYS A 68 13.33 16.03 -31.39
CA LYS A 68 14.62 16.40 -30.80
C LYS A 68 14.92 15.51 -29.58
N ALA A 69 15.55 14.35 -29.82
CA ALA A 69 15.86 13.36 -28.80
C ALA A 69 17.17 12.60 -29.06
N ILE A 70 17.85 12.20 -27.98
CA ILE A 70 19.09 11.42 -28.01
C ILE A 70 18.75 9.96 -28.32
N THR A 71 19.43 9.34 -29.26
CA THR A 71 19.15 7.94 -29.65
C THR A 71 20.25 7.01 -29.18
N PHE A 72 19.92 6.05 -28.33
CA PHE A 72 20.78 4.93 -27.94
C PHE A 72 20.40 3.71 -28.78
N ASN A 73 21.19 3.45 -29.82
CA ASN A 73 20.97 2.31 -30.72
C ASN A 73 21.74 1.09 -30.20
N VAL A 74 20.99 0.15 -29.63
CA VAL A 74 21.50 -1.11 -29.13
C VAL A 74 21.83 -2.04 -30.29
N LYS A 75 23.12 -2.24 -30.50
CA LYS A 75 23.68 -3.19 -31.48
C LYS A 75 23.64 -4.61 -30.93
N GLU A 76 23.92 -5.57 -31.80
CA GLU A 76 23.90 -7.00 -31.45
C GLU A 76 24.73 -7.26 -30.19
N SER A 77 24.04 -7.72 -29.15
CA SER A 77 24.54 -7.91 -27.79
C SER A 77 24.21 -9.33 -27.35
N LEU A 78 25.12 -9.98 -26.62
CA LEU A 78 24.87 -11.32 -26.07
C LEU A 78 23.73 -11.31 -25.02
N LEU A 79 23.54 -10.15 -24.37
CA LEU A 79 22.46 -9.93 -23.43
C LEU A 79 21.27 -9.24 -24.10
N ASP A 80 20.09 -9.83 -23.90
CA ASP A 80 18.82 -9.30 -24.38
C ASP A 80 18.01 -8.72 -23.20
N ILE A 81 17.91 -7.39 -23.13
CA ILE A 81 17.17 -6.67 -22.08
C ILE A 81 15.69 -7.09 -22.09
N PHE A 82 15.12 -7.46 -23.24
CA PHE A 82 13.70 -7.82 -23.34
C PHE A 82 13.33 -9.10 -22.62
N ARG A 83 14.30 -9.97 -22.32
CA ARG A 83 14.06 -11.17 -21.48
C ARG A 83 13.77 -10.79 -20.03
N TYR A 84 14.11 -9.56 -19.64
CA TYR A 84 14.05 -9.06 -18.28
C TYR A 84 12.97 -8.00 -18.06
N VAL A 85 12.27 -7.61 -19.13
CA VAL A 85 11.26 -6.55 -19.12
C VAL A 85 9.96 -7.12 -19.66
N GLU A 86 8.94 -7.14 -18.80
CA GLU A 86 7.63 -7.68 -19.11
C GLU A 86 6.57 -6.58 -19.04
N GLY A 87 5.53 -6.66 -19.87
CA GLY A 87 4.42 -5.72 -19.85
C GLY A 87 4.41 -4.72 -21.01
N GLU A 88 3.37 -3.88 -21.02
CA GLU A 88 3.14 -2.86 -22.05
C GLU A 88 4.06 -1.66 -21.83
N ALA A 89 4.53 -1.04 -22.93
CA ALA A 89 5.45 0.11 -22.87
C ALA A 89 4.88 1.30 -22.07
N SER A 90 3.56 1.47 -22.02
CA SER A 90 2.88 2.51 -21.23
C SER A 90 3.03 2.36 -19.71
N LYS A 91 3.41 1.17 -19.24
CA LYS A 91 3.61 0.85 -17.81
C LYS A 91 5.09 0.78 -17.42
N LEU A 92 5.97 1.22 -18.29
CA LEU A 92 7.40 1.19 -18.07
C LEU A 92 7.92 2.62 -17.91
N ASP A 93 8.67 2.84 -16.85
CA ASP A 93 9.48 4.05 -16.66
C ASP A 93 10.92 3.72 -17.04
N CYS A 94 11.50 4.49 -17.96
CA CYS A 94 12.84 4.26 -18.50
C CYS A 94 13.75 5.48 -18.27
N GLU A 95 14.86 5.24 -17.60
CA GLU A 95 15.83 6.25 -17.22
C GLU A 95 17.23 5.87 -17.72
N ILE A 96 17.90 6.76 -18.45
CA ILE A 96 19.28 6.58 -18.90
C ILE A 96 20.17 7.59 -18.20
N LYS A 97 21.32 7.14 -17.69
CA LYS A 97 22.34 7.98 -17.04
C LYS A 97 23.72 7.66 -17.58
N ARG A 98 24.63 8.63 -17.58
CA ARG A 98 26.06 8.33 -17.75
C ARG A 98 26.55 7.51 -16.56
N TYR A 99 27.44 6.58 -16.82
CA TYR A 99 28.14 5.80 -15.81
C TYR A 99 29.63 6.12 -15.88
N SER A 100 30.24 6.46 -14.75
CA SER A 100 31.68 6.72 -14.67
C SER A 100 32.38 5.54 -14.03
N THR A 101 33.42 5.04 -14.70
CA THR A 101 34.36 4.06 -14.14
C THR A 101 35.46 4.72 -13.30
N HIS A 102 35.38 6.04 -13.08
CA HIS A 102 36.37 6.84 -12.36
C HIS A 102 37.80 6.67 -12.93
N GLY A 103 37.92 6.66 -14.25
CA GLY A 103 39.20 6.49 -14.95
C GLY A 103 39.76 5.06 -14.96
N ILE A 104 39.03 4.06 -14.43
CA ILE A 104 39.43 2.66 -14.53
C ILE A 104 39.08 2.13 -15.92
N HIS A 105 40.11 1.80 -16.70
CA HIS A 105 39.95 1.15 -18.01
C HIS A 105 39.42 -0.28 -17.86
N VAL A 106 38.43 -0.64 -18.68
CA VAL A 106 37.78 -1.95 -18.64
C VAL A 106 38.13 -2.75 -19.89
N PRO A 107 39.11 -3.69 -19.83
CA PRO A 107 39.34 -4.61 -20.93
C PRO A 107 38.15 -5.57 -21.03
N TRP A 108 37.37 -5.47 -22.11
CA TRP A 108 36.19 -6.32 -22.35
C TRP A 108 36.47 -7.33 -23.47
N PRO A 109 35.96 -8.58 -23.44
CA PRO A 109 36.52 -9.68 -24.22
C PRO A 109 36.26 -9.74 -25.75
N GLU A 110 35.82 -8.66 -26.39
CA GLU A 110 35.71 -8.62 -27.86
C GLU A 110 36.87 -7.86 -28.50
N GLN A 111 37.17 -8.24 -29.74
CA GLN A 111 38.33 -7.84 -30.55
C GLN A 111 38.43 -6.32 -30.78
N ASP A 112 38.91 -5.60 -29.77
CA ASP A 112 39.44 -4.25 -29.89
C ASP A 112 40.80 -4.34 -30.61
N LYS A 113 40.79 -4.70 -31.90
CA LYS A 113 41.92 -4.44 -32.78
C LYS A 113 42.02 -2.93 -32.93
N GLU A 114 42.92 -2.34 -32.15
CA GLU A 114 43.59 -1.08 -32.49
C GLU A 114 42.63 0.12 -32.71
N LEU A 115 41.53 0.18 -31.96
CA LEU A 115 40.67 1.38 -31.93
C LEU A 115 40.91 2.21 -30.67
N ASP A 116 40.83 3.52 -30.84
CA ASP A 116 41.28 4.56 -29.92
C ASP A 116 40.88 4.32 -28.46
N ARG A 117 41.90 4.22 -27.60
CA ARG A 117 41.83 3.81 -26.19
C ARG A 117 40.92 4.71 -25.34
N ASP A 118 40.65 5.93 -25.81
CA ASP A 118 39.85 6.93 -25.11
C ASP A 118 38.37 6.97 -25.58
N LEU A 119 38.06 6.49 -26.80
CA LEU A 119 36.68 6.43 -27.32
C LEU A 119 35.84 5.31 -26.69
N LEU A 120 36.50 4.29 -26.12
CA LEU A 120 35.91 3.03 -25.63
C LEU A 120 35.45 3.06 -24.16
N ASN A 121 35.69 4.17 -23.43
CA ASN A 121 35.36 4.31 -22.00
C ASN A 121 34.06 5.10 -21.73
N ARG A 122 33.13 5.18 -22.69
CA ARG A 122 31.82 5.81 -22.46
C ARG A 122 30.78 4.78 -22.06
N TRP A 123 30.35 4.85 -20.81
CA TRP A 123 29.40 3.92 -20.21
C TRP A 123 28.10 4.63 -19.87
N PHE A 124 27.00 3.89 -19.96
CA PHE A 124 25.69 4.35 -19.57
C PHE A 124 24.99 3.26 -18.77
N THR A 125 24.07 3.65 -17.90
CA THR A 125 23.11 2.74 -17.28
C THR A 125 21.72 3.08 -17.79
N VAL A 126 20.97 2.06 -18.20
CA VAL A 126 19.53 2.17 -18.40
C VAL A 126 18.80 1.44 -17.29
N THR A 127 17.91 2.13 -16.59
CA THR A 127 17.06 1.56 -15.55
C THR A 127 15.62 1.57 -16.02
N ILE A 128 14.99 0.40 -16.01
CA ILE A 128 13.60 0.20 -16.40
C ILE A 128 12.84 -0.30 -15.18
N LYS A 129 11.80 0.44 -14.82
CA LYS A 129 10.92 0.12 -13.69
C LYS A 129 9.50 -0.09 -14.19
N HIS A 130 8.84 -1.11 -13.66
CA HIS A 130 7.41 -1.27 -13.89
C HIS A 130 6.65 -0.35 -12.92
N THR A 131 5.67 0.41 -13.42
CA THR A 131 4.93 1.43 -12.61
C THR A 131 4.12 0.85 -11.46
N GLU A 132 3.81 -0.45 -11.51
CA GLU A 132 3.15 -1.22 -10.44
C GLU A 132 4.14 -2.08 -9.62
N ASP A 133 5.44 -1.72 -9.57
CA ASP A 133 6.47 -2.39 -8.75
C ASP A 133 6.63 -3.90 -9.00
N LYS A 134 6.46 -4.35 -10.24
CA LYS A 134 6.63 -5.77 -10.61
C LYS A 134 8.08 -6.19 -10.84
N PHE A 135 8.91 -5.27 -11.29
CA PHE A 135 10.35 -5.48 -11.44
C PHE A 135 11.07 -4.15 -11.55
N THR A 136 12.38 -4.19 -11.30
CA THR A 136 13.33 -3.16 -11.67
C THR A 136 14.53 -3.84 -12.30
N THR A 137 14.92 -3.36 -13.47
CA THR A 137 16.07 -3.89 -14.23
C THR A 137 17.01 -2.73 -14.55
N THR A 138 18.29 -2.87 -14.19
CA THR A 138 19.34 -1.92 -14.55
C THR A 138 20.35 -2.62 -15.44
N SER A 139 20.58 -2.07 -16.62
CA SER A 139 21.51 -2.60 -17.62
C SER A 139 22.63 -1.60 -17.88
N PHE A 140 23.84 -2.11 -18.05
CA PHE A 140 25.03 -1.35 -18.39
C PHE A 140 25.28 -1.43 -19.89
N LEU A 141 25.42 -0.25 -20.48
CA LEU A 141 25.61 -0.04 -21.90
C LEU A 141 27.02 0.50 -22.12
N ARG A 142 27.77 -0.13 -23.02
CA ARG A 142 29.08 0.34 -23.48
C ARG A 142 28.94 0.95 -24.87
N LYS A 143 29.48 2.16 -25.08
CA LYS A 143 29.55 2.76 -26.42
C LYS A 143 30.43 1.92 -27.34
N VAL A 144 30.01 1.73 -28.58
CA VAL A 144 30.79 1.07 -29.63
C VAL A 144 30.99 2.01 -30.82
N PRO A 145 32.11 1.88 -31.54
CA PRO A 145 32.37 2.66 -32.74
C PRO A 145 31.37 2.37 -33.86
N ALA A 146 31.16 3.34 -34.74
CA ALA A 146 30.39 3.15 -35.97
C ALA A 146 31.17 2.27 -36.95
N PRO A 147 30.49 1.40 -37.74
CA PRO A 147 31.15 0.59 -38.76
C PRO A 147 31.89 1.48 -39.77
N ASP A 148 33.04 1.03 -40.26
CA ASP A 148 33.98 1.79 -41.11
C ASP A 148 33.32 2.42 -42.36
N SER A 149 32.22 1.86 -42.87
CA SER A 149 31.43 2.42 -43.97
C SER A 149 30.81 3.80 -43.69
N GLN A 150 30.74 4.24 -42.42
CA GLN A 150 30.20 5.54 -42.01
C GLN A 150 31.28 6.52 -41.53
N GLN A 151 32.55 6.10 -41.42
CA GLN A 151 33.65 6.95 -40.92
C GLN A 151 34.22 7.90 -41.99
N ALA A 152 33.86 7.72 -43.28
CA ALA A 152 34.42 8.50 -44.39
C ALA A 152 33.98 9.98 -44.47
N ALA A 153 33.12 10.46 -43.56
CA ALA A 153 32.56 11.82 -43.61
C ALA A 153 33.06 12.78 -42.52
N ASP A 154 33.82 12.32 -41.52
CA ASP A 154 34.21 13.17 -40.38
C ASP A 154 35.70 13.03 -40.03
N HIS A 155 36.57 13.41 -40.96
CA HIS A 155 37.96 13.75 -40.63
C HIS A 155 38.00 15.16 -40.03
N GLY A 156 37.44 15.29 -38.83
CA GLY A 156 37.57 16.47 -37.97
C GLY A 156 38.14 16.03 -36.63
N THR A 157 39.44 16.29 -36.40
CA THR A 157 40.10 16.12 -35.10
C THR A 157 39.33 16.88 -34.02
N LYS A 158 38.53 16.17 -33.23
CA LYS A 158 38.13 16.56 -31.89
C LYS A 158 38.65 15.49 -30.95
N GLU A 159 39.63 15.88 -30.12
CA GLU A 159 39.98 15.12 -28.93
C GLU A 159 38.72 14.97 -28.09
N ASP A 160 38.24 13.75 -27.97
CA ASP A 160 36.87 13.44 -27.62
C ASP A 160 36.80 13.09 -26.13
N ASP A 161 36.99 14.12 -25.31
CA ASP A 161 37.09 14.12 -23.84
C ASP A 161 35.99 13.28 -23.15
N GLU A 162 36.29 12.70 -21.97
CA GLU A 162 35.34 11.90 -21.15
C GLU A 162 34.09 12.73 -20.78
N ASN A 163 34.24 14.07 -20.81
CA ASN A 163 33.21 15.06 -20.55
C ASN A 163 32.62 15.72 -21.82
N SER A 164 32.80 15.11 -23.00
CA SER A 164 32.19 15.61 -24.24
C SER A 164 30.66 15.67 -24.12
N THR A 165 30.12 16.85 -24.43
CA THR A 165 28.68 17.12 -24.35
C THR A 165 27.94 16.32 -25.41
N ILE A 166 27.07 15.39 -24.99
CA ILE A 166 26.14 14.69 -25.88
C ILE A 166 25.13 15.72 -26.36
N GLY A 167 25.04 15.93 -27.67
CA GLY A 167 24.03 16.76 -28.30
C GLY A 167 22.63 16.16 -28.17
N ASP A 168 21.61 17.02 -28.21
CA ASP A 168 20.21 16.62 -27.99
C ASP A 168 19.63 15.71 -29.08
N THR A 169 20.36 15.50 -30.17
CA THR A 169 19.98 14.68 -31.34
C THR A 169 21.03 13.63 -31.68
N ASP A 170 22.01 13.42 -30.79
CA ASP A 170 23.11 12.50 -31.04
C ASP A 170 22.60 11.06 -31.10
N THR A 171 23.18 10.28 -32.00
CA THR A 171 22.96 8.84 -32.06
C THR A 171 24.19 8.11 -31.54
N LEU A 172 24.03 7.37 -30.45
CA LEU A 172 25.06 6.60 -29.80
C LEU A 172 24.83 5.13 -30.07
N LEU A 173 25.83 4.46 -30.66
CA LEU A 173 25.81 3.01 -30.80
C LEU A 173 26.30 2.39 -29.51
N VAL A 174 25.53 1.45 -28.96
CA VAL A 174 25.83 0.83 -27.67
C VAL A 174 25.62 -0.68 -27.70
N LYS A 175 26.34 -1.40 -26.84
CA LYS A 175 26.10 -2.82 -26.53
C LYS A 175 25.71 -3.01 -25.06
N VAL A 176 24.87 -4.00 -24.78
CA VAL A 176 24.46 -4.39 -23.44
C VAL A 176 25.41 -5.45 -22.92
N VAL A 177 26.06 -5.18 -21.79
CA VAL A 177 27.18 -6.02 -21.32
C VAL A 177 27.01 -6.57 -19.90
N TYR A 178 26.17 -5.92 -19.09
CA TYR A 178 25.87 -6.37 -17.73
C TYR A 178 24.46 -5.94 -17.33
N ILE A 179 23.70 -6.85 -16.71
CA ILE A 179 22.33 -6.61 -16.23
C ILE A 179 22.23 -7.04 -14.77
N VAL A 180 21.56 -6.22 -13.95
CA VAL A 180 21.08 -6.57 -12.62
C VAL A 180 19.57 -6.30 -12.53
N ARG A 181 18.81 -7.24 -11.95
CA ARG A 181 17.34 -7.18 -11.86
C ARG A 181 16.86 -7.62 -10.49
N THR A 182 15.73 -7.06 -10.07
CA THR A 182 14.82 -7.68 -9.11
C THR A 182 13.42 -7.79 -9.69
N SER A 183 12.76 -8.93 -9.46
CA SER A 183 11.35 -9.20 -9.73
C SER A 183 10.47 -8.92 -8.51
N THR A 184 11.05 -8.47 -7.40
CA THR A 184 10.34 -8.15 -6.16
C THR A 184 10.83 -6.81 -5.59
N PRO A 185 10.73 -5.68 -6.33
CA PRO A 185 11.22 -4.39 -5.85
C PRO A 185 10.43 -3.88 -4.64
N LEU A 186 9.19 -4.34 -4.46
CA LEU A 186 8.36 -4.11 -3.27
C LEU A 186 7.77 -5.44 -2.79
N ILE A 187 7.96 -5.76 -1.52
CA ILE A 187 7.39 -6.94 -0.87
C ILE A 187 6.55 -6.48 0.32
N ARG A 188 5.29 -6.90 0.36
CA ARG A 188 4.41 -6.75 1.53
C ARG A 188 4.24 -8.11 2.18
N ALA A 189 4.73 -8.27 3.41
CA ALA A 189 4.76 -9.56 4.08
C ALA A 189 4.17 -9.50 5.50
N LYS A 190 3.70 -10.64 6.00
CA LYS A 190 3.21 -10.79 7.37
C LYS A 190 4.34 -11.18 8.31
N LEU A 191 4.12 -11.00 9.60
CA LEU A 191 5.08 -11.46 10.60
C LEU A 191 5.26 -12.98 10.55
N LYS A 192 6.47 -13.43 10.90
CA LYS A 192 6.90 -14.84 10.94
C LYS A 192 6.92 -15.56 9.59
N GLN A 193 6.61 -14.87 8.49
CA GLN A 193 6.80 -15.43 7.15
C GLN A 193 8.29 -15.45 6.80
N ASP A 194 8.65 -16.33 5.87
CA ASP A 194 9.93 -16.31 5.19
C ASP A 194 9.74 -15.63 3.83
N VAL A 195 10.64 -14.72 3.46
CA VAL A 195 10.58 -14.00 2.19
C VAL A 195 11.90 -14.11 1.45
N VAL A 196 11.82 -14.24 0.13
CA VAL A 196 12.97 -14.20 -0.76
C VAL A 196 13.08 -12.81 -1.34
N LEU A 197 14.24 -12.19 -1.17
CA LEU A 197 14.61 -10.93 -1.78
C LEU A 197 15.31 -11.26 -3.11
N ASP A 198 14.59 -11.10 -4.22
CA ASP A 198 15.13 -11.45 -5.53
C ASP A 198 16.21 -10.46 -5.97
N CYS A 199 17.36 -11.01 -6.37
CA CYS A 199 18.41 -10.28 -7.05
C CYS A 199 19.05 -11.22 -8.06
N SER A 200 18.81 -10.94 -9.33
CA SER A 200 19.34 -11.69 -10.46
C SER A 200 20.30 -10.83 -11.26
N TYR A 201 21.33 -11.43 -11.84
CA TYR A 201 22.30 -10.73 -12.67
C TYR A 201 22.74 -11.57 -13.86
N ASN A 202 23.18 -10.92 -14.93
CA ASN A 202 23.73 -11.59 -16.10
C ASN A 202 24.85 -10.73 -16.72
N ILE A 203 25.93 -11.38 -17.12
CA ILE A 203 27.14 -10.76 -17.65
C ILE A 203 27.43 -11.47 -18.97
N ASP A 204 27.80 -10.72 -20.00
CA ASP A 204 28.04 -11.27 -21.34
C ASP A 204 29.32 -12.13 -21.46
N HIS A 205 30.15 -12.16 -20.41
CA HIS A 205 31.37 -12.94 -20.33
C HIS A 205 31.57 -13.51 -18.92
N ASN A 206 32.53 -14.42 -18.78
CA ASN A 206 32.86 -15.02 -17.49
C ASN A 206 33.70 -14.05 -16.64
N ALA A 207 33.15 -13.59 -15.52
CA ALA A 207 33.78 -12.66 -14.59
C ALA A 207 33.61 -13.08 -13.13
N ASP A 208 34.61 -12.77 -12.29
CA ASP A 208 34.50 -12.90 -10.85
C ASP A 208 33.64 -11.75 -10.28
N VAL A 209 32.53 -12.10 -9.63
CA VAL A 209 31.61 -11.15 -9.01
C VAL A 209 31.87 -10.99 -7.52
N ILE A 210 31.68 -9.79 -6.99
CA ILE A 210 31.57 -9.55 -5.55
C ILE A 210 30.12 -9.18 -5.26
N ILE A 211 29.47 -9.93 -4.37
CA ILE A 211 28.07 -9.74 -4.03
C ILE A 211 27.98 -9.29 -2.57
N GLU A 212 27.21 -8.25 -2.30
CA GLU A 212 26.89 -7.81 -0.95
C GLU A 212 25.40 -7.49 -0.81
N TRP A 213 24.79 -7.93 0.29
CA TRP A 213 23.49 -7.42 0.72
C TRP A 213 23.63 -6.53 1.94
N ARG A 214 22.92 -5.39 1.91
CA ARG A 214 22.80 -4.47 3.05
C ARG A 214 21.33 -4.21 3.34
N HIS A 215 20.99 -4.09 4.62
CA HIS A 215 19.68 -3.65 5.10
C HIS A 215 19.81 -2.30 5.79
N GLU A 216 18.92 -1.38 5.42
CA GLU A 216 18.82 -0.05 5.97
C GLU A 216 17.43 0.17 6.60
N HIS A 217 17.42 0.39 7.92
CA HIS A 217 16.21 0.66 8.70
C HIS A 217 16.53 1.69 9.79
N GLU A 218 15.69 2.71 9.95
CA GLU A 218 15.84 3.76 10.99
C GLU A 218 17.27 4.33 11.10
N ARG A 219 17.91 4.61 9.95
CA ARG A 219 19.32 5.10 9.82
C ARG A 219 20.42 4.11 10.22
N LYS A 220 20.08 2.89 10.63
CA LYS A 220 21.03 1.80 10.84
C LYS A 220 21.25 1.04 9.53
N LYS A 221 22.52 0.85 9.16
CA LYS A 221 22.94 0.03 8.02
C LYS A 221 23.61 -1.24 8.52
N THR A 222 23.10 -2.39 8.08
CA THR A 222 23.58 -3.71 8.50
C THR A 222 23.98 -4.52 7.26
N LYS A 223 25.17 -5.14 7.26
CA LYS A 223 25.57 -6.08 6.22
C LYS A 223 24.93 -7.44 6.50
N LEU A 224 24.22 -7.99 5.52
CA LEU A 224 23.49 -9.26 5.66
C LEU A 224 24.23 -10.43 5.01
N PHE A 225 24.88 -10.19 3.89
CA PHE A 225 25.55 -11.22 3.12
C PHE A 225 26.74 -10.63 2.36
N SER A 226 27.82 -11.39 2.22
CA SER A 226 28.95 -11.06 1.35
C SER A 226 29.54 -12.31 0.73
N TYR A 227 29.79 -12.27 -0.57
CA TYR A 227 30.38 -13.35 -1.34
C TYR A 227 31.46 -12.84 -2.28
N ASN A 228 32.55 -13.59 -2.36
CA ASN A 228 33.71 -13.30 -3.19
C ASN A 228 33.85 -14.37 -4.28
N GLY A 229 33.59 -13.97 -5.53
CA GLY A 229 33.62 -14.86 -6.70
C GLY A 229 35.00 -15.41 -7.03
N ARG A 230 36.07 -14.65 -6.73
CA ARG A 230 37.47 -15.08 -6.98
C ARG A 230 37.84 -16.30 -6.12
N HIS A 231 37.48 -16.26 -4.84
CA HIS A 231 37.72 -17.36 -3.90
C HIS A 231 36.56 -18.35 -3.81
N ARG A 232 35.42 -18.02 -4.44
CA ARG A 232 34.17 -18.79 -4.43
C ARG A 232 33.70 -19.09 -3.02
N GLN A 233 33.71 -18.06 -2.18
CA GLN A 233 33.49 -18.19 -0.76
C GLN A 233 32.52 -17.12 -0.25
N VAL A 234 31.63 -17.52 0.65
CA VAL A 234 30.85 -16.60 1.47
C VAL A 234 31.73 -16.06 2.58
N GLU A 235 31.92 -14.74 2.59
CA GLU A 235 32.74 -14.03 3.58
C GLU A 235 31.92 -13.60 4.81
N HIS A 236 30.61 -13.37 4.63
CA HIS A 236 29.71 -12.99 5.71
C HIS A 236 28.29 -13.49 5.46
N LEU A 237 27.62 -14.00 6.50
CA LEU A 237 26.21 -14.35 6.49
C LEU A 237 25.59 -14.04 7.85
N GLU A 238 24.63 -13.12 7.87
CA GLU A 238 23.93 -12.70 9.07
C GLU A 238 22.96 -13.78 9.57
N LYS A 239 22.76 -13.86 10.89
CA LYS A 239 21.87 -14.85 11.49
C LYS A 239 20.42 -14.62 11.03
N GLY A 240 19.76 -15.68 10.57
CA GLY A 240 18.38 -15.62 10.06
C GLY A 240 18.27 -15.29 8.57
N VAL A 241 19.42 -15.13 7.89
CA VAL A 241 19.53 -15.02 6.44
C VAL A 241 19.99 -16.34 5.85
N VAL A 242 19.39 -16.74 4.74
CA VAL A 242 19.81 -17.91 3.94
C VAL A 242 20.17 -17.47 2.53
N ALA A 243 21.38 -17.78 2.08
CA ALA A 243 21.84 -17.47 0.73
C ALA A 243 21.63 -18.66 -0.22
N PHE A 244 21.44 -18.37 -1.51
CA PHE A 244 21.33 -19.39 -2.57
C PHE A 244 22.69 -19.61 -3.26
N GLU A 245 23.71 -20.00 -2.47
CA GLU A 245 25.12 -20.02 -2.87
C GLU A 245 25.38 -20.83 -4.16
N GLU A 246 24.75 -21.99 -4.31
CA GLU A 246 24.90 -22.86 -5.47
C GLU A 246 24.39 -22.23 -6.77
N GLN A 247 23.46 -21.28 -6.68
CA GLN A 247 22.83 -20.62 -7.82
C GLN A 247 23.53 -19.31 -8.22
N ILE A 248 24.51 -18.85 -7.43
CA ILE A 248 25.26 -17.62 -7.72
C ILE A 248 25.88 -17.70 -9.11
N ARG A 249 26.50 -18.83 -9.47
CA ARG A 249 27.12 -19.00 -10.79
C ARG A 249 26.14 -18.91 -11.97
N ASN A 250 24.86 -19.16 -11.71
CA ASN A 250 23.80 -19.06 -12.72
C ASN A 250 23.16 -17.67 -12.75
N GLY A 251 23.74 -16.69 -12.03
CA GLY A 251 23.25 -15.32 -11.98
C GLY A 251 22.22 -15.07 -10.88
N ASN A 252 22.09 -15.94 -9.87
CA ASN A 252 21.16 -15.72 -8.77
C ASN A 252 21.88 -15.28 -7.48
N ALA A 253 21.77 -14.01 -7.15
CA ALA A 253 22.32 -13.38 -5.94
C ALA A 253 21.26 -13.20 -4.84
N SER A 254 20.10 -13.84 -4.95
CA SER A 254 19.00 -13.69 -4.00
C SER A 254 19.37 -14.15 -2.59
N ILE A 255 18.67 -13.62 -1.59
CA ILE A 255 18.73 -14.09 -0.21
C ILE A 255 17.32 -14.31 0.34
N ARG A 256 17.20 -15.14 1.36
CA ARG A 256 15.94 -15.39 2.06
C ARG A 256 16.06 -14.94 3.52
N ILE A 257 15.14 -14.10 3.95
CA ILE A 257 15.00 -13.68 5.33
C ILE A 257 13.95 -14.58 5.99
N GLN A 258 14.30 -15.18 7.12
CA GLN A 258 13.41 -16.11 7.82
C GLN A 258 12.75 -15.50 9.04
N ASN A 259 11.51 -15.91 9.31
CA ASN A 259 10.75 -15.52 10.50
C ASN A 259 10.73 -14.00 10.72
N LEU A 260 10.16 -13.29 9.75
CA LEU A 260 10.11 -11.82 9.74
C LEU A 260 9.57 -11.21 11.04
N ALA A 261 10.26 -10.17 11.50
CA ALA A 261 9.87 -9.31 12.61
C ALA A 261 9.81 -7.84 12.16
N VAL A 262 9.11 -6.98 12.92
CA VAL A 262 8.95 -5.54 12.57
C VAL A 262 10.27 -4.83 12.27
N LYS A 263 11.35 -5.18 12.98
CA LYS A 263 12.70 -4.63 12.77
C LYS A 263 13.33 -4.94 11.40
N ASP A 264 12.80 -5.95 10.70
CA ASP A 264 13.30 -6.38 9.39
C ASP A 264 12.66 -5.57 8.25
N GLU A 265 11.64 -4.76 8.55
CA GLU A 265 11.10 -3.78 7.60
C GLU A 265 12.20 -2.82 7.12
N GLY A 266 12.08 -2.31 5.89
CA GLY A 266 12.98 -1.27 5.37
C GLY A 266 13.58 -1.62 4.02
N THR A 267 14.70 -0.97 3.71
CA THR A 267 15.31 -1.01 2.38
C THR A 267 16.44 -2.03 2.36
N TYR A 268 16.35 -2.99 1.44
CA TYR A 268 17.38 -3.98 1.18
C TYR A 268 18.07 -3.67 -0.14
N ILE A 269 19.39 -3.67 -0.12
CA ILE A 269 20.22 -3.29 -1.26
C ILE A 269 21.11 -4.47 -1.62
N CYS A 270 20.88 -5.05 -2.79
CA CYS A 270 21.77 -6.01 -3.44
C CYS A 270 22.80 -5.23 -4.24
N SER A 271 24.08 -5.46 -3.99
CA SER A 271 25.19 -4.90 -4.75
C SER A 271 25.93 -6.05 -5.43
N VAL A 272 25.96 -6.05 -6.75
CA VAL A 272 26.70 -7.01 -7.56
C VAL A 272 27.77 -6.23 -8.33
N TYR A 273 29.01 -6.42 -7.90
CA TYR A 273 30.18 -5.71 -8.40
C TYR A 273 31.00 -6.60 -9.33
N VAL A 274 31.22 -6.12 -10.54
CA VAL A 274 32.04 -6.72 -11.59
C VAL A 274 33.06 -5.66 -11.99
N PRO A 275 34.27 -5.64 -11.41
CA PRO A 275 35.19 -4.52 -11.55
C PRO A 275 35.33 -3.99 -12.99
N PRO A 276 35.12 -2.68 -13.24
CA PRO A 276 34.72 -1.62 -12.30
C PRO A 276 33.20 -1.36 -12.23
N LEU A 277 32.37 -2.14 -12.91
CA LEU A 277 30.92 -1.98 -12.96
C LEU A 277 30.26 -2.36 -11.63
N PHE A 278 29.48 -1.43 -11.08
CA PHE A 278 28.76 -1.59 -9.82
C PHE A 278 27.25 -1.60 -10.06
N GLY A 279 26.68 -2.79 -10.18
CA GLY A 279 25.24 -2.97 -10.31
C GLY A 279 24.56 -3.02 -8.95
N MET A 280 23.45 -2.30 -8.81
CA MET A 280 22.64 -2.33 -7.60
C MET A 280 21.18 -2.64 -7.90
N SER A 281 20.54 -3.34 -6.98
CA SER A 281 19.11 -3.58 -6.98
C SER A 281 18.56 -3.30 -5.59
N ILE A 282 17.38 -2.67 -5.53
CA ILE A 282 16.76 -2.23 -4.28
C ILE A 282 15.43 -2.95 -4.12
N VAL A 283 15.23 -3.52 -2.94
CA VAL A 283 13.98 -4.17 -2.53
C VAL A 283 13.47 -3.48 -1.27
N LEU A 284 12.27 -2.94 -1.32
CA LEU A 284 11.57 -2.39 -0.16
C LEU A 284 10.71 -3.51 0.46
N LEU A 285 10.97 -3.83 1.72
CA LEU A 285 10.17 -4.79 2.49
C LEU A 285 9.28 -4.02 3.46
N GLU A 286 7.97 -4.11 3.28
CA GLU A 286 6.94 -3.55 4.16
C GLU A 286 6.27 -4.68 4.97
N ILE A 287 6.11 -4.48 6.26
CA ILE A 287 5.43 -5.44 7.12
C ILE A 287 3.97 -5.04 7.29
N MET A 288 3.08 -6.01 7.12
CA MET A 288 1.64 -5.80 7.07
C MET A 288 0.94 -6.87 7.92
N GLU A 289 0.59 -6.53 9.16
CA GLU A 289 -0.14 -7.41 10.07
C GLU A 289 -1.57 -6.91 10.27
N SER A 290 -2.55 -7.83 10.23
CA SER A 290 -3.96 -7.47 10.28
C SER A 290 -4.46 -7.36 11.71
N PRO A 291 -5.29 -6.34 12.05
CA PRO A 291 -5.80 -6.20 13.40
C PRO A 291 -6.72 -7.36 13.79
N ILE A 292 -6.50 -7.87 14.99
CA ILE A 292 -7.42 -8.78 15.66
C ILE A 292 -8.45 -7.91 16.38
N VAL A 293 -9.67 -7.85 15.84
CA VAL A 293 -10.75 -7.01 16.38
C VAL A 293 -11.61 -7.80 17.37
N GLN A 294 -11.61 -7.34 18.62
CA GLN A 294 -12.35 -7.90 19.74
C GLN A 294 -13.40 -6.90 20.23
N MET A 295 -14.65 -7.34 20.32
CA MET A 295 -15.78 -6.55 20.80
C MET A 295 -16.81 -7.50 21.38
N ASN A 296 -17.47 -7.13 22.48
CA ASN A 296 -18.59 -7.92 22.99
C ASN A 296 -19.77 -7.79 22.01
N THR A 297 -20.19 -8.93 21.45
CA THR A 297 -21.30 -9.02 20.48
C THR A 297 -22.58 -9.56 21.11
N GLU A 298 -22.58 -9.87 22.41
CA GLU A 298 -23.77 -10.32 23.12
C GLU A 298 -24.83 -9.21 23.19
N PRO A 299 -26.12 -9.50 22.95
CA PRO A 299 -27.19 -8.52 23.04
C PRO A 299 -27.21 -7.81 24.39
N LEU A 300 -27.28 -6.49 24.36
CA LEU A 300 -27.21 -5.66 25.56
C LEU A 300 -28.61 -5.17 25.95
N GLU A 301 -29.04 -5.50 27.16
CA GLU A 301 -30.28 -4.95 27.73
C GLU A 301 -29.96 -3.76 28.64
N LEU A 302 -30.53 -2.59 28.34
CA LEU A 302 -30.30 -1.33 29.05
C LEU A 302 -31.59 -0.71 29.56
N MET A 303 -31.49 0.15 30.57
CA MET A 303 -32.59 0.99 31.01
C MET A 303 -32.52 2.37 30.34
N ALA A 304 -33.68 2.97 30.03
CA ALA A 304 -33.72 4.32 29.48
C ALA A 304 -33.04 5.31 30.42
N GLY A 305 -32.11 6.10 29.89
CA GLY A 305 -31.31 7.08 30.63
C GLY A 305 -29.98 6.57 31.18
N GLU A 306 -29.69 5.26 31.07
CA GLU A 306 -28.44 4.62 31.48
C GLU A 306 -27.27 5.05 30.59
N GLU A 307 -26.10 5.34 31.18
CA GLU A 307 -24.87 5.66 30.46
C GLU A 307 -24.13 4.37 30.11
N GLN A 308 -23.97 4.09 28.82
CA GLN A 308 -23.31 2.89 28.32
C GLN A 308 -22.00 3.21 27.63
N LYS A 309 -21.02 2.30 27.81
CA LYS A 309 -19.73 2.32 27.10
C LYS A 309 -19.53 1.02 26.33
N LEU A 310 -19.46 1.10 25.00
CA LEU A 310 -19.03 -0.02 24.16
C LEU A 310 -17.52 0.04 23.94
N THR A 311 -16.89 -1.12 23.87
CA THR A 311 -15.43 -1.25 23.72
C THR A 311 -15.12 -2.12 22.51
N CYS A 312 -14.30 -1.61 21.61
CA CYS A 312 -13.78 -2.31 20.45
C CYS A 312 -12.26 -2.24 20.49
N GLU A 313 -11.61 -3.38 20.70
CA GLU A 313 -10.16 -3.51 20.80
C GLU A 313 -9.59 -4.03 19.47
N MET A 314 -8.56 -3.37 18.97
CA MET A 314 -7.77 -3.78 17.82
C MET A 314 -6.39 -4.15 18.32
N ALA A 315 -6.06 -5.43 18.27
CA ALA A 315 -4.80 -5.95 18.80
C ALA A 315 -3.86 -6.43 17.69
N ARG A 316 -2.56 -6.33 17.96
CA ARG A 316 -1.44 -6.89 17.17
C ARG A 316 -1.44 -6.51 15.69
N TYR A 317 -1.73 -5.26 15.37
CA TYR A 317 -1.70 -4.76 14.00
C TYR A 317 -0.43 -3.96 13.71
N TYR A 318 -0.06 -3.91 12.44
CA TYR A 318 1.07 -3.12 11.94
C TYR A 318 0.86 -2.87 10.43
N PRO A 319 1.09 -1.66 9.89
CA PRO A 319 1.67 -0.46 10.52
C PRO A 319 0.71 0.29 11.46
N LEU A 320 1.12 1.47 11.95
CA LEU A 320 0.39 2.22 12.98
C LEU A 320 -0.98 2.76 12.53
N ASP A 321 -1.15 3.05 11.24
CA ASP A 321 -2.31 3.77 10.70
C ASP A 321 -3.54 2.86 10.58
N VAL A 322 -4.46 2.99 11.54
CA VAL A 322 -5.74 2.26 11.62
C VAL A 322 -6.89 3.25 11.72
N SER A 323 -7.93 3.04 10.91
CA SER A 323 -9.15 3.86 10.94
C SER A 323 -10.30 3.09 11.58
N VAL A 324 -10.93 3.69 12.58
CA VAL A 324 -12.02 3.08 13.33
C VAL A 324 -13.20 4.02 13.36
N ARG A 325 -14.38 3.53 13.02
CA ARG A 325 -15.63 4.29 13.02
C ARG A 325 -16.73 3.51 13.70
N TRP A 326 -17.58 4.20 14.46
CA TRP A 326 -18.79 3.62 15.04
C TRP A 326 -20.00 4.00 14.21
N LEU A 327 -20.83 3.01 13.93
CA LEU A 327 -22.04 3.14 13.13
C LEU A 327 -23.24 2.67 13.95
N ARG A 328 -24.37 3.35 13.80
CA ARG A 328 -25.67 2.90 14.34
C ARG A 328 -26.65 2.70 13.21
N GLN A 329 -27.36 1.57 13.23
CA GLN A 329 -28.38 1.26 12.23
C GLN A 329 -29.47 0.40 12.87
N TRP A 330 -30.73 0.53 12.43
CA TRP A 330 -31.81 -0.34 12.87
C TRP A 330 -32.04 -1.47 11.87
N GLU A 331 -32.44 -2.63 12.38
CA GLU A 331 -32.77 -3.78 11.55
C GLU A 331 -33.93 -3.43 10.59
N GLY A 332 -33.73 -3.65 9.29
CA GLY A 332 -34.72 -3.33 8.24
C GLY A 332 -34.71 -1.88 7.73
N GLN A 333 -33.88 -1.00 8.28
CA GLN A 333 -33.77 0.38 7.81
C GLN A 333 -32.99 0.47 6.48
N ARG A 334 -33.62 1.07 5.45
CA ARG A 334 -33.03 1.22 4.09
C ARG A 334 -32.10 2.43 3.94
N THR A 335 -32.02 3.31 4.94
CA THR A 335 -31.15 4.48 4.92
C THR A 335 -29.72 4.12 5.33
N LEU A 336 -28.76 5.00 5.01
CA LEU A 336 -27.38 4.86 5.43
C LEU A 336 -27.27 4.83 6.97
N PRO A 337 -26.28 4.09 7.53
CA PRO A 337 -26.01 4.10 8.96
C PRO A 337 -25.61 5.49 9.47
N ASP A 338 -26.00 5.81 10.71
CA ASP A 338 -25.56 7.01 11.39
C ASP A 338 -24.10 6.84 11.84
N TYR A 339 -23.24 7.80 11.55
CA TYR A 339 -21.90 7.88 12.14
C TYR A 339 -21.99 8.48 13.54
N LEU A 340 -21.27 7.88 14.49
CA LEU A 340 -21.24 8.33 15.87
C LEU A 340 -19.90 8.99 16.20
N ASP A 341 -19.96 10.23 16.70
CA ASP A 341 -18.77 11.04 16.97
C ASP A 341 -18.31 11.01 18.43
N ASN A 342 -19.14 10.52 19.36
CA ASN A 342 -18.83 10.41 20.80
C ASN A 342 -17.89 9.23 21.10
N VAL A 343 -16.75 9.22 20.42
CA VAL A 343 -15.77 8.14 20.40
C VAL A 343 -14.47 8.62 21.03
N VAL A 344 -13.94 7.82 21.96
CA VAL A 344 -12.67 8.07 22.64
C VAL A 344 -11.72 6.94 22.32
N PHE A 345 -10.47 7.26 22.05
CA PHE A 345 -9.41 6.29 21.76
C PHE A 345 -8.44 6.18 22.93
N SER A 346 -7.96 4.96 23.20
CA SER A 346 -6.76 4.77 24.00
C SER A 346 -5.54 5.30 23.25
N PRO A 347 -4.44 5.63 23.93
CA PRO A 347 -3.15 5.76 23.24
C PRO A 347 -2.78 4.42 22.60
N HIS A 348 -1.99 4.47 21.52
CA HIS A 348 -1.41 3.29 20.92
C HIS A 348 -0.40 2.66 21.88
N LYS A 349 -0.55 1.37 22.13
CA LYS A 349 0.40 0.59 22.93
C LYS A 349 1.24 -0.28 21.99
N ARG A 350 2.56 -0.10 22.03
CA ARG A 350 3.50 -0.95 21.27
C ARG A 350 3.76 -2.25 22.05
N ASN A 351 3.67 -3.37 21.37
CA ASN A 351 3.97 -4.70 21.87
C ASN A 351 5.46 -5.04 21.71
N ALA A 352 5.92 -6.09 22.39
CA ALA A 352 7.32 -6.56 22.31
C ALA A 352 7.70 -7.07 20.91
N ASP A 353 6.73 -7.54 20.12
CA ASP A 353 6.92 -7.95 18.72
C ASP A 353 6.92 -6.77 17.73
N GLY A 354 6.77 -5.54 18.23
CA GLY A 354 6.74 -4.30 17.44
C GLY A 354 5.36 -3.89 16.94
N THR A 355 4.35 -4.76 17.05
CA THR A 355 2.95 -4.45 16.66
C THR A 355 2.29 -3.47 17.62
N PHE A 356 1.13 -2.95 17.23
CA PHE A 356 0.35 -2.01 18.04
C PHE A 356 -0.98 -2.59 18.51
N ASN A 357 -1.44 -2.08 19.65
CA ASN A 357 -2.80 -2.24 20.14
C ASN A 357 -3.45 -0.86 20.29
N LEU A 358 -4.74 -0.80 19.99
CA LEU A 358 -5.59 0.38 20.14
C LEU A 358 -6.96 -0.08 20.64
N THR A 359 -7.60 0.72 21.48
CA THR A 359 -8.97 0.47 21.92
C THR A 359 -9.83 1.69 21.66
N SER A 360 -10.97 1.48 21.00
CA SER A 360 -11.99 2.50 20.76
C SER A 360 -13.15 2.31 21.74
N PHE A 361 -13.57 3.41 22.36
CA PHE A 361 -14.67 3.46 23.30
C PHE A 361 -15.78 4.37 22.78
N LEU A 362 -16.95 3.82 22.54
CA LEU A 362 -18.15 4.60 22.23
C LEU A 362 -18.96 4.80 23.51
N ARG A 363 -19.28 6.06 23.83
CA ARG A 363 -20.14 6.40 24.97
C ARG A 363 -21.46 6.98 24.48
N PHE A 364 -22.56 6.47 25.03
CA PHE A 364 -23.88 6.99 24.73
C PHE A 364 -24.83 6.79 25.90
N ARG A 365 -25.86 7.64 25.95
CA ARG A 365 -26.95 7.52 26.90
C ARG A 365 -28.12 6.78 26.24
N ALA A 366 -28.53 5.66 26.82
CA ALA A 366 -29.56 4.80 26.25
C ALA A 366 -30.91 5.52 26.18
N SER A 367 -31.52 5.55 24.99
CA SER A 367 -32.87 6.06 24.76
C SER A 367 -33.80 4.94 24.29
N LEU A 368 -35.10 5.07 24.54
CA LEU A 368 -36.10 4.15 23.99
C LEU A 368 -36.05 4.06 22.45
N LYS A 369 -35.55 5.12 21.78
CA LYS A 369 -35.33 5.13 20.32
C LYS A 369 -34.22 4.18 19.87
N ASP A 370 -33.25 3.89 20.74
CA ASP A 370 -32.12 3.00 20.43
C ASP A 370 -32.48 1.52 20.59
N SER A 371 -33.68 1.20 21.06
CA SER A 371 -34.13 -0.19 21.18
C SER A 371 -34.25 -0.84 19.80
N GLY A 372 -33.58 -1.97 19.60
CA GLY A 372 -33.46 -2.63 18.29
C GLY A 372 -32.37 -2.05 17.38
N ALA A 373 -31.58 -1.08 17.86
CA ALA A 373 -30.44 -0.57 17.11
C ALA A 373 -29.24 -1.52 17.20
N LEU A 374 -28.52 -1.62 16.09
CA LEU A 374 -27.27 -2.32 15.92
C LEU A 374 -26.12 -1.31 15.92
N TYR A 375 -25.26 -1.41 16.93
CA TYR A 375 -24.05 -0.61 17.04
C TYR A 375 -22.87 -1.39 16.46
N THR A 376 -22.20 -0.82 15.47
CA THR A 376 -21.14 -1.49 14.71
C THR A 376 -19.81 -0.74 14.80
N CYS A 377 -18.78 -1.41 15.29
CA CYS A 377 -17.39 -1.00 15.16
C CYS A 377 -16.88 -1.41 13.76
N ARG A 378 -16.56 -0.42 12.92
CA ARG A 378 -15.98 -0.58 11.59
C ARG A 378 -14.48 -0.27 11.67
N VAL A 379 -13.65 -1.22 11.26
CA VAL A 379 -12.18 -1.11 11.30
C VAL A 379 -11.60 -1.29 9.90
N ASP A 380 -10.87 -0.27 9.45
CA ASP A 380 -10.12 -0.23 8.18
C ASP A 380 -8.62 -0.10 8.49
N HIS A 381 -7.77 -0.78 7.72
CA HIS A 381 -6.33 -0.82 7.92
C HIS A 381 -5.63 -1.28 6.63
N LEU A 382 -4.40 -0.83 6.36
CA LEU A 382 -3.67 -1.08 5.10
C LEU A 382 -3.47 -2.56 4.78
N SER A 383 -3.33 -3.41 5.80
CA SER A 383 -3.18 -4.87 5.62
C SER A 383 -4.50 -5.62 5.38
N LEU A 384 -5.64 -4.93 5.40
CA LEU A 384 -6.96 -5.55 5.21
C LEU A 384 -7.43 -5.43 3.76
N MET A 385 -7.75 -6.56 3.12
CA MET A 385 -8.44 -6.58 1.83
C MET A 385 -9.93 -6.24 1.96
N LYS A 386 -10.51 -6.49 3.13
CA LYS A 386 -11.91 -6.19 3.46
C LYS A 386 -11.98 -5.61 4.87
N THR A 387 -12.77 -4.55 5.02
CA THR A 387 -13.08 -3.94 6.31
C THR A 387 -13.63 -4.97 7.30
N ILE A 388 -13.17 -4.90 8.55
CA ILE A 388 -13.72 -5.70 9.64
C ILE A 388 -14.87 -4.93 10.29
N LYS A 389 -15.99 -5.62 10.52
CA LYS A 389 -17.15 -5.08 11.25
C LYS A 389 -17.51 -6.00 12.41
N ARG A 390 -17.68 -5.43 13.61
CA ARG A 390 -18.22 -6.11 14.79
C ARG A 390 -19.41 -5.34 15.30
N SER A 391 -20.48 -6.04 15.65
CA SER A 391 -21.75 -5.42 15.94
C SER A 391 -22.41 -6.00 17.18
N VAL A 392 -23.16 -5.18 17.89
CA VAL A 392 -23.96 -5.56 19.07
C VAL A 392 -25.35 -4.95 18.98
N SER A 393 -26.37 -5.73 19.29
CA SER A 393 -27.76 -5.27 19.36
C SER A 393 -28.09 -4.72 20.75
N VAL A 394 -28.76 -3.57 20.80
CA VAL A 394 -29.17 -2.94 22.07
C VAL A 394 -30.69 -3.00 22.21
N LYS A 395 -31.16 -3.38 23.40
CA LYS A 395 -32.58 -3.38 23.78
C LYS A 395 -32.77 -2.48 24.99
N VAL A 396 -33.59 -1.45 24.85
CA VAL A 396 -33.79 -0.46 25.92
C VAL A 396 -35.17 -0.62 26.53
N LYS A 397 -35.24 -0.82 27.85
CA LYS A 397 -36.48 -0.90 28.63
C LYS A 397 -36.81 0.47 29.26
N PRO A 398 -38.08 0.83 29.41
CA PRO A 398 -38.47 2.07 30.09
C PRO A 398 -38.04 2.04 31.56
N GLN A 399 -37.60 3.18 32.09
CA GLN A 399 -37.27 3.31 33.49
C GLN A 399 -38.53 3.10 34.36
N PRO A 400 -38.48 2.29 35.44
CA PRO A 400 -39.63 2.11 36.30
C PRO A 400 -40.01 3.44 36.97
N PRO A 401 -41.30 3.71 37.17
CA PRO A 401 -41.73 4.91 37.88
C PRO A 401 -41.08 4.96 39.27
N GLY A 402 -40.46 6.09 39.61
CA GLY A 402 -39.80 6.28 40.89
C GLY A 402 -40.78 6.18 42.06
N LEU A 403 -40.27 5.84 43.25
CA LEU A 403 -41.08 5.73 44.48
C LEU A 403 -41.93 6.97 44.74
N ALA A 404 -41.46 8.16 44.36
CA ALA A 404 -42.22 9.41 44.46
C ALA A 404 -43.55 9.38 43.68
N VAL A 405 -43.60 8.76 42.49
CA VAL A 405 -44.83 8.66 41.69
C VAL A 405 -45.84 7.73 42.37
N PHE A 406 -45.36 6.64 42.96
CA PHE A 406 -46.20 5.74 43.76
C PHE A 406 -46.71 6.42 45.04
N LEU A 407 -45.87 7.18 45.73
CA LEU A 407 -46.25 7.96 46.92
C LEU A 407 -47.27 9.05 46.59
N ILE A 408 -47.08 9.79 45.49
CA ILE A 408 -48.04 10.79 45.01
C ILE A 408 -49.35 10.12 44.64
N GLY A 409 -49.30 9.00 43.90
CA GLY A 409 -50.49 8.21 43.56
C GLY A 409 -51.24 7.73 44.81
N PHE A 410 -50.53 7.22 45.81
CA PHE A 410 -51.11 6.81 47.08
C PHE A 410 -51.74 8.00 47.84
N CYS A 411 -51.05 9.14 47.93
CA CYS A 411 -51.58 10.35 48.55
C CYS A 411 -52.87 10.84 47.87
N VAL A 412 -52.93 10.82 46.54
CA VAL A 412 -54.13 11.19 45.77
C VAL A 412 -55.29 10.22 46.06
N ILE A 413 -55.03 8.92 46.12
CA ILE A 413 -56.04 7.92 46.46
C ILE A 413 -56.59 8.14 47.87
N VAL A 414 -55.71 8.41 48.85
CA VAL A 414 -56.11 8.71 50.23
C VAL A 414 -56.95 10.00 50.30
N LEU A 415 -56.54 11.06 49.60
CA LEU A 415 -57.30 12.31 49.54
C LEU A 415 -58.69 12.13 48.93
N LEU A 416 -58.80 11.36 47.84
CA LEU A 416 -60.08 11.03 47.22
C LEU A 416 -60.99 10.21 48.16
N ALA A 417 -60.43 9.24 48.88
CA ALA A 417 -61.18 8.45 49.86
C ALA A 417 -61.72 9.32 51.00
N VAL A 418 -60.92 10.28 51.50
CA VAL A 418 -61.35 11.24 52.52
C VAL A 418 -62.46 12.16 51.97
N LEU A 419 -62.31 12.66 50.74
CA LEU A 419 -63.31 13.51 50.07
C LEU A 419 -64.65 12.78 49.88
N ILE A 420 -64.61 11.52 49.42
CA ILE A 420 -65.80 10.68 49.27
C ILE A 420 -66.44 10.42 50.65
N GLY A 421 -65.63 10.11 51.66
CA GLY A 421 -66.10 9.94 53.04
C GLY A 421 -66.80 11.19 53.58
N LEU A 422 -66.24 12.38 53.32
CA LEU A 422 -66.84 13.67 53.67
C LEU A 422 -68.14 13.93 52.90
N LEU A 423 -68.18 13.65 51.60
CA LEU A 423 -69.40 13.79 50.78
C LEU A 423 -70.51 12.84 51.25
N CYS A 424 -70.19 11.59 51.57
CA CYS A 424 -71.12 10.64 52.17
C CYS A 424 -71.59 11.07 53.56
N TYR A 425 -70.70 11.66 54.37
CA TYR A 425 -71.05 12.20 55.66
C TYR A 425 -72.00 13.40 55.52
N LEU A 426 -71.71 14.32 54.60
CA LEU A 426 -72.52 15.49 54.31
C LEU A 426 -73.88 15.10 53.70
N SER A 427 -73.95 14.11 52.81
CA SER A 427 -75.23 13.62 52.28
C SER A 427 -76.08 12.95 53.36
N LYS A 428 -75.46 12.16 54.24
CA LYS A 428 -76.15 11.53 55.39
C LYS A 428 -76.55 12.54 56.47
N SER A 429 -75.76 13.61 56.65
CA SER A 429 -76.10 14.75 57.49
C SER A 429 -77.28 15.55 56.91
N TRP A 430 -77.25 15.79 55.60
CA TRP A 430 -78.31 16.47 54.86
C TRP A 430 -79.63 15.70 54.92
N GLU A 431 -79.63 14.39 54.74
CA GLU A 431 -80.83 13.55 54.92
C GLU A 431 -81.31 13.52 56.37
N ARG A 432 -80.41 13.44 57.37
CA ARG A 432 -80.78 13.56 58.79
C ARG A 432 -81.40 14.92 59.12
N ASN A 433 -80.92 16.01 58.51
CA ASN A 433 -81.50 17.33 58.67
C ASN A 433 -82.86 17.43 57.96
N LYS A 434 -83.05 16.81 56.79
CA LYS A 434 -84.35 16.72 56.08
C LYS A 434 -85.44 16.04 56.91
N VAL A 435 -85.08 15.02 57.69
CA VAL A 435 -85.97 14.35 58.65
C VAL A 435 -86.31 15.28 59.83
N LYS A 436 -85.36 16.10 60.32
CA LYS A 436 -85.63 17.10 61.36
C LYS A 436 -86.50 18.26 60.89
N THR A 437 -86.38 18.73 59.63
CA THR A 437 -87.25 19.80 59.11
C THR A 437 -88.67 19.33 58.85
N LYS A 438 -88.90 18.04 58.52
CA LYS A 438 -90.26 17.46 58.50
C LYS A 438 -90.86 17.25 59.90
N ALA A 439 -90.04 17.06 60.93
CA ALA A 439 -90.51 16.96 62.32
C ALA A 439 -90.85 18.33 62.95
N LEU A 440 -90.26 19.44 62.47
CA LEU A 440 -90.52 20.77 63.03
C LEU A 440 -91.82 21.45 62.54
N PHE A 441 -92.44 20.96 61.45
CA PHE A 441 -93.73 21.50 60.97
C PHE A 441 -94.96 20.80 61.57
N HIS A 442 -94.78 19.74 62.39
CA HIS A 442 -95.88 19.02 63.04
C HIS A 442 -96.04 19.34 64.53
N PHE A 443 -95.22 20.23 65.11
CA PHE A 443 -95.16 20.53 66.55
C PHE A 443 -95.42 22.01 66.91
N THR A 444 -96.11 22.77 66.04
CA THR A 444 -96.59 24.14 66.33
C THR A 444 -98.10 24.27 66.24
N HIS A 445 -98.84 23.20 66.57
CA HIS A 445 -100.30 23.22 66.60
C HIS A 445 -100.89 22.44 67.78
N LEU A 446 -100.31 22.51 68.99
CA LEU A 446 -100.96 21.99 70.21
C LEU A 446 -100.30 22.52 71.50
N SER A 447 -100.49 23.80 71.84
CA SER A 447 -100.27 24.31 73.21
C SER A 447 -100.81 25.74 73.35
N ARG A 448 -102.13 25.91 73.20
CA ARG A 448 -102.82 27.11 73.65
C ARG A 448 -104.24 26.73 74.00
N ASP A 449 -104.45 26.22 75.21
CA ASP A 449 -105.75 26.23 75.88
C ASP A 449 -105.59 25.96 77.39
N THR A 450 -106.22 26.85 78.18
CA THR A 450 -106.67 26.72 79.59
C THR A 450 -105.60 26.68 80.71
N CYS A 451 -105.73 27.35 81.87
CA CYS A 451 -106.72 28.26 82.46
C CYS A 451 -106.17 28.82 83.81
N VAL A 452 -106.99 29.64 84.49
CA VAL A 452 -106.94 30.14 85.90
C VAL A 452 -106.36 31.57 86.03
N GLY A 453 -107.07 32.62 86.48
CA GLY A 453 -108.42 32.72 87.06
C GLY A 453 -108.42 32.74 88.59
N GLN A 454 -108.00 33.84 89.22
CA GLN A 454 -108.66 34.49 90.37
C GLN A 454 -108.04 35.86 90.67
#